data_AF-A0A4Q3E3R0-F1
#
_entry.id   AF-A0A4Q3E3R0-F1
#
_cell.length_a   1.000
_cell.length_b   1.000
_cell.length_c   1.000
_cell.angle_alpha   90.00
_cell.angle_beta   90.00
_cell.angle_gamma   90.00
#
_symmetry.space_group_name_H-M   'P 1'
#
loop_
_entity.id
_entity.type
_entity.pdbx_description
1 polymer ?
#
loop_
_entity_poly.entity_id
_entity_poly.type
_entity_poly.pdbx_seq_one_letter_code
_entity_poly.pdbx_strand_id
1 'polypeptide(L)'
;YFDMVRLWGNIPLLAAPTADAVPQANPEDVYKLIAEDLKFAAENLPSTGYGGQAPGTYGRITKWAADALIGRVYLYYTGYYGKGDLAGVITKADALAGLENVISAGGYSLVEDFKNLWPVSHETYAGENNKETIFAIKYTFTSDYDGNTDGNHWMVMFGIREQTIYPYGNGWGGGTVNPKLWNAFNDNDTRKSASIISIAKEALPFTNQSKQREYTGYYVKKYTPLSDLDGNSEAVNQGGVNFMIGQYQDYVSIRYADVLLMAAELGSPSAQTYFDDVRKRAYKANYTSVPVSKSNIIKERQLEFAFEGMRYWDLLRQGVDVAAEAIAENVVVKNGGVNTNKVISGAKVIETKGLQQIPYTQITLSNGTLKQNAGW
;
A
#
# COMPACT_ATOMS: atom_id res chain seq x y z
N TYR A 1 -9.34 13.31 -1.57
CA TYR A 1 -8.87 14.18 -0.46
C TYR A 1 -7.91 13.52 0.51
N PHE A 2 -8.21 12.34 1.10
CA PHE A 2 -7.33 11.74 2.10
C PHE A 2 -5.87 11.56 1.65
N ASP A 3 -5.64 11.07 0.42
CA ASP A 3 -4.30 10.99 -0.16
C ASP A 3 -3.61 12.34 -0.29
N MET A 4 -4.33 13.35 -0.76
CA MET A 4 -3.78 14.68 -0.98
C MET A 4 -3.37 15.34 0.35
N VAL A 5 -4.22 15.27 1.38
CA VAL A 5 -3.96 15.93 2.67
C VAL A 5 -2.85 15.22 3.45
N ARG A 6 -2.71 13.89 3.32
CA ARG A 6 -1.58 13.16 3.93
C ARG A 6 -0.26 13.33 3.17
N LEU A 7 -0.30 13.64 1.87
CA LEU A 7 0.87 13.98 1.07
C LEU A 7 1.32 15.43 1.30
N TRP A 8 0.40 16.39 1.22
CA TRP A 8 0.74 17.82 1.14
C TRP A 8 0.27 18.65 2.33
N GLY A 9 -0.38 18.07 3.34
CA GLY A 9 -0.89 18.83 4.49
C GLY A 9 -2.02 19.77 4.06
N ASN A 10 -1.77 21.08 4.05
CA ASN A 10 -2.78 22.06 3.66
C ASN A 10 -3.04 21.97 2.15
N ILE A 11 -4.29 21.73 1.76
CA ILE A 11 -4.69 21.61 0.35
C ILE A 11 -5.95 22.44 0.08
N PRO A 12 -6.19 22.88 -1.17
CA PRO A 12 -7.45 23.50 -1.53
C PRO A 12 -8.63 22.55 -1.28
N LEU A 13 -9.71 23.08 -0.74
CA LEU A 13 -10.95 22.34 -0.49
C LEU A 13 -12.02 22.79 -1.48
N LEU A 14 -12.32 21.95 -2.47
CA LEU A 14 -13.30 22.21 -3.51
C LEU A 14 -14.53 21.33 -3.28
N ALA A 15 -15.63 21.94 -2.83
CA ALA A 15 -16.94 21.29 -2.72
C ALA A 15 -17.81 21.47 -3.98
N ALA A 16 -17.39 22.34 -4.90
CA ALA A 16 -18.03 22.57 -6.19
C ALA A 16 -16.97 22.90 -7.25
N PRO A 17 -17.25 22.66 -8.55
CA PRO A 17 -16.36 23.06 -9.63
C PRO A 17 -16.12 24.58 -9.62
N THR A 18 -14.87 24.99 -9.80
CA THR A 18 -14.50 26.40 -9.95
C THR A 18 -13.28 26.54 -10.86
N ALA A 19 -13.17 27.69 -11.53
CA ALA A 19 -11.98 28.11 -12.28
C ALA A 19 -11.05 28.99 -11.43
N ASP A 20 -11.47 29.38 -10.24
CA ASP A 20 -10.70 30.26 -9.36
C ASP A 20 -9.57 29.51 -8.67
N ALA A 21 -8.47 30.22 -8.40
CA ALA A 21 -7.43 29.73 -7.52
C ALA A 21 -7.96 29.70 -6.07
N VAL A 22 -8.27 28.50 -5.57
CA VAL A 22 -8.77 28.31 -4.20
C VAL A 22 -7.57 28.22 -3.22
N PRO A 23 -7.55 29.02 -2.13
CA PRO A 23 -6.51 28.92 -1.12
C PRO A 23 -6.55 27.56 -0.41
N GLN A 24 -5.41 27.14 0.13
CA GLN A 24 -5.36 25.93 0.94
C GLN A 24 -6.20 26.09 2.21
N ALA A 25 -7.02 25.08 2.52
CA ALA A 25 -7.84 25.03 3.73
C ALA A 25 -7.04 24.49 4.92
N ASN A 26 -7.56 24.68 6.14
CA ASN A 26 -7.03 23.99 7.31
C ASN A 26 -7.24 22.49 7.15
N PRO A 27 -6.26 21.63 7.54
CA PRO A 27 -6.42 20.19 7.42
C PRO A 27 -7.67 19.67 8.13
N GLU A 28 -8.04 20.24 9.27
CA GLU A 28 -9.25 19.86 10.02
C GLU A 28 -10.52 20.00 9.18
N ASP A 29 -10.68 21.05 8.38
CA ASP A 29 -11.82 21.24 7.48
C ASP A 29 -11.83 20.19 6.35
N VAL A 30 -10.65 19.84 5.83
CA VAL A 30 -10.50 18.78 4.82
C VAL A 30 -10.86 17.42 5.40
N TYR A 31 -10.40 17.10 6.61
CA TYR A 31 -10.73 15.84 7.29
C TYR A 31 -12.20 15.76 7.69
N LYS A 32 -12.83 16.89 8.01
CA LYS A 32 -14.28 16.96 8.23
C LYS A 32 -15.05 16.55 6.97
N LEU A 33 -14.72 17.11 5.81
CA LEU A 33 -15.35 16.70 4.54
C LEU A 33 -15.10 15.21 4.25
N ILE A 34 -13.86 14.74 4.41
CA ILE A 34 -13.54 13.31 4.23
C ILE A 34 -14.42 12.42 5.12
N ALA A 35 -14.61 12.81 6.38
CA ALA A 35 -15.40 12.05 7.33
C ALA A 35 -16.89 12.02 6.97
N GLU A 36 -17.44 13.18 6.56
CA GLU A 36 -18.84 13.31 6.11
C GLU A 36 -19.09 12.48 4.84
N ASP A 37 -18.21 12.57 3.84
CA ASP A 37 -18.31 11.81 2.58
C ASP A 37 -18.24 10.29 2.83
N LEU A 38 -17.29 9.85 3.66
CA LEU A 38 -17.13 8.42 3.95
C LEU A 38 -18.30 7.88 4.78
N LYS A 39 -18.81 8.65 5.73
CA LYS A 39 -20.00 8.29 6.50
C LYS A 39 -21.20 8.13 5.59
N PHE A 40 -21.44 9.11 4.71
CA PHE A 40 -22.51 9.03 3.73
C PHE A 40 -22.35 7.80 2.82
N ALA A 41 -21.13 7.52 2.34
CA ALA A 41 -20.85 6.33 1.54
C ALA A 41 -21.13 5.01 2.31
N ALA A 42 -20.71 4.91 3.57
CA ALA A 42 -20.96 3.73 4.40
C ALA A 42 -22.46 3.50 4.65
N GLU A 43 -23.27 4.55 4.71
CA GLU A 43 -24.72 4.50 4.94
C GLU A 43 -25.52 4.17 3.66
N ASN A 44 -24.99 4.50 2.47
CA ASN A 44 -25.76 4.46 1.22
C ASN A 44 -25.24 3.46 0.16
N LEU A 45 -24.00 2.98 0.26
CA LEU A 45 -23.46 2.03 -0.71
C LEU A 45 -23.98 0.59 -0.49
N PRO A 46 -23.98 -0.24 -1.54
CA PRO A 46 -24.37 -1.65 -1.42
C PRO A 46 -23.54 -2.43 -0.40
N SER A 47 -24.19 -3.38 0.27
CA SER A 47 -23.59 -4.33 1.21
C SER A 47 -23.13 -5.64 0.55
N THR A 48 -23.15 -5.72 -0.79
CA THR A 48 -22.60 -6.87 -1.51
C THR A 48 -21.10 -6.98 -1.21
N GLY A 49 -20.64 -8.16 -0.77
CA GLY A 49 -19.21 -8.42 -0.60
C GLY A 49 -18.45 -8.26 -1.92
N TYR A 50 -17.19 -7.83 -1.88
CA TYR A 50 -16.43 -7.48 -3.09
C TYR A 50 -16.42 -8.59 -4.17
N GLY A 51 -16.15 -9.84 -3.77
CA GLY A 51 -16.15 -11.00 -4.67
C GLY A 51 -17.54 -11.48 -5.11
N GLY A 52 -18.61 -10.97 -4.48
CA GLY A 52 -20.00 -11.26 -4.86
C GLY A 52 -20.59 -10.26 -5.86
N GLN A 53 -19.82 -9.26 -6.29
CA GLN A 53 -20.24 -8.31 -7.32
C GLN A 53 -20.38 -9.00 -8.67
N ALA A 54 -21.29 -8.52 -9.52
CA ALA A 54 -21.38 -9.02 -10.90
C ALA A 54 -20.16 -8.59 -11.72
N PRO A 55 -19.77 -9.32 -12.78
CA PRO A 55 -18.59 -8.98 -13.60
C PRO A 55 -18.55 -7.54 -14.10
N GLY A 56 -19.69 -6.98 -14.52
CA GLY A 56 -19.78 -5.57 -14.98
C GLY A 56 -19.69 -4.52 -13.87
N THR A 57 -19.61 -4.94 -12.61
CA THR A 57 -19.50 -4.06 -11.44
C THR A 57 -18.24 -4.32 -10.61
N TYR A 58 -17.32 -5.17 -11.06
CA TYR A 58 -16.04 -5.35 -10.38
C TYR A 58 -15.31 -4.02 -10.22
N GLY A 59 -14.66 -3.86 -9.06
CA GLY A 59 -13.99 -2.60 -8.69
C GLY A 59 -14.91 -1.49 -8.19
N ARG A 60 -16.25 -1.63 -8.24
CA ARG A 60 -17.13 -0.64 -7.63
C ARG A 60 -16.99 -0.67 -6.10
N ILE A 61 -17.10 0.51 -5.51
CA ILE A 61 -17.00 0.71 -4.06
C ILE A 61 -18.26 0.15 -3.39
N THR A 62 -18.05 -0.60 -2.32
CA THR A 62 -19.11 -1.13 -1.44
C THR A 62 -19.07 -0.41 -0.10
N LYS A 63 -20.12 -0.52 0.71
CA LYS A 63 -20.08 0.09 2.06
C LYS A 63 -18.92 -0.43 2.91
N TRP A 64 -18.48 -1.67 2.66
CA TRP A 64 -17.37 -2.29 3.39
C TRP A 64 -16.04 -1.59 3.16
N ALA A 65 -15.81 -1.12 1.93
CA ALA A 65 -14.65 -0.31 1.60
C ALA A 65 -14.70 1.06 2.29
N ALA A 66 -15.89 1.67 2.40
CA ALA A 66 -16.09 2.91 3.12
C ALA A 66 -15.83 2.75 4.62
N ASP A 67 -16.45 1.74 5.26
CA ASP A 67 -16.24 1.41 6.69
C ASP A 67 -14.76 1.15 7.01
N ALA A 68 -14.07 0.37 6.16
CA ALA A 68 -12.64 0.11 6.32
C ALA A 68 -11.79 1.38 6.15
N LEU A 69 -12.12 2.23 5.18
CA LEU A 69 -11.40 3.48 4.95
C LEU A 69 -11.62 4.50 6.08
N ILE A 70 -12.80 4.54 6.70
CA ILE A 70 -13.06 5.34 7.91
C ILE A 70 -12.07 4.97 9.00
N GLY A 71 -11.90 3.67 9.30
CA GLY A 71 -10.93 3.20 10.31
C GLY A 71 -9.50 3.66 10.02
N ARG A 72 -9.07 3.59 8.74
CA ARG A 72 -7.74 4.02 8.32
C ARG A 72 -7.53 5.53 8.44
N VAL A 73 -8.52 6.32 8.02
CA VAL A 73 -8.50 7.79 8.11
C VAL A 73 -8.50 8.21 9.57
N TYR A 74 -9.35 7.60 10.40
CA TYR A 74 -9.41 7.86 11.84
C TYR A 74 -8.06 7.62 12.51
N LEU A 75 -7.44 6.45 12.30
CA LEU A 75 -6.14 6.10 12.90
C LEU A 75 -5.02 7.04 12.44
N TYR A 76 -5.02 7.45 11.18
CA TYR A 76 -4.02 8.40 10.69
C TYR A 76 -4.25 9.79 11.26
N TYR A 77 -5.47 10.33 11.20
CA TYR A 77 -5.77 11.69 11.67
C TYR A 77 -5.50 11.85 13.16
N THR A 78 -6.03 10.94 13.98
CA THR A 78 -5.85 10.98 15.44
C THR A 78 -4.39 10.78 15.85
N GLY A 79 -3.66 9.90 15.15
CA GLY A 79 -2.24 9.67 15.41
C GLY A 79 -1.33 10.83 14.98
N TYR A 80 -1.44 11.28 13.73
CA TYR A 80 -0.58 12.31 13.16
C TYR A 80 -0.89 13.72 13.69
N TYR A 81 -2.17 14.08 13.86
CA TYR A 81 -2.58 15.39 14.37
C TYR A 81 -2.83 15.41 15.89
N GLY A 82 -2.73 14.27 16.59
CA GLY A 82 -2.94 14.20 18.04
C GLY A 82 -4.37 14.52 18.49
N LYS A 83 -5.37 14.16 17.66
CA LYS A 83 -6.79 14.46 17.89
C LYS A 83 -7.52 13.27 18.53
N GLY A 84 -8.61 13.53 19.26
CA GLY A 84 -9.39 12.49 19.95
C GLY A 84 -10.47 11.82 19.09
N ASP A 85 -10.90 12.49 18.02
CA ASP A 85 -11.87 12.01 17.05
C ASP A 85 -11.44 12.41 15.63
N LEU A 86 -12.21 12.00 14.63
CA LEU A 86 -12.03 12.44 13.25
C LEU A 86 -12.92 13.67 13.00
N ALA A 87 -12.33 14.83 13.27
CA ALA A 87 -12.83 16.17 12.98
C ALA A 87 -14.26 16.45 13.50
N GLY A 88 -14.60 15.89 14.67
CA GLY A 88 -15.92 16.01 15.30
C GLY A 88 -17.05 15.22 14.63
N VAL A 89 -16.76 14.40 13.60
CA VAL A 89 -17.76 13.68 12.81
C VAL A 89 -17.81 12.19 13.15
N ILE A 90 -16.65 11.55 13.31
CA ILE A 90 -16.53 10.11 13.59
C ILE A 90 -15.73 9.93 14.89
N THR A 91 -16.37 9.32 15.89
CA THR A 91 -15.72 8.96 17.15
C THR A 91 -14.90 7.67 17.01
N LYS A 92 -14.10 7.35 18.03
CA LYS A 92 -13.41 6.06 18.12
C LYS A 92 -14.37 4.87 18.04
N ALA A 93 -15.52 4.99 18.71
CA ALA A 93 -16.53 3.95 18.78
C ALA A 93 -17.18 3.72 17.41
N ASP A 94 -17.46 4.79 16.67
CA ASP A 94 -18.01 4.71 15.31
C ASP A 94 -17.02 4.03 14.36
N ALA A 95 -15.76 4.43 14.38
CA ALA A 95 -14.71 3.82 13.55
C ALA A 95 -14.52 2.33 13.85
N LEU A 96 -14.49 1.96 15.14
CA LEU A 96 -14.41 0.56 15.55
C LEU A 96 -15.66 -0.22 15.13
N ALA A 97 -16.86 0.34 15.32
CA ALA A 97 -18.12 -0.30 14.93
C ALA A 97 -18.19 -0.59 13.42
N GLY A 98 -17.70 0.33 12.58
CA GLY A 98 -17.58 0.11 11.13
C GLY A 98 -16.68 -1.10 10.80
N LEU A 99 -15.50 -1.18 11.41
CA LEU A 99 -14.57 -2.31 11.20
C LEU A 99 -15.15 -3.64 11.71
N GLU A 100 -15.78 -3.64 12.88
CA GLU A 100 -16.47 -4.82 13.43
C GLU A 100 -17.59 -5.29 12.51
N ASN A 101 -18.35 -4.36 11.91
CA ASN A 101 -19.39 -4.68 10.95
C ASN A 101 -18.80 -5.35 9.69
N VAL A 102 -17.68 -4.85 9.16
CA VAL A 102 -16.96 -5.51 8.05
C VAL A 102 -16.56 -6.93 8.42
N ILE A 103 -16.07 -7.16 9.65
CA ILE A 103 -15.66 -8.47 10.16
C ILE A 103 -16.85 -9.42 10.31
N SER A 104 -17.96 -8.98 10.91
CA SER A 104 -19.08 -9.86 11.23
C SER A 104 -20.05 -10.11 10.07
N ALA A 105 -20.20 -9.13 9.17
CA ALA A 105 -21.26 -9.14 8.15
C ALA A 105 -20.74 -8.99 6.71
N GLY A 106 -19.48 -8.61 6.51
CA GLY A 106 -18.92 -8.37 5.18
C GLY A 106 -18.65 -9.64 4.35
N GLY A 107 -18.60 -10.81 4.99
CA GLY A 107 -18.34 -12.10 4.32
C GLY A 107 -16.89 -12.31 3.90
N TYR A 108 -15.95 -11.54 4.47
CA TYR A 108 -14.52 -11.62 4.16
C TYR A 108 -13.80 -12.62 5.06
N SER A 109 -12.67 -13.15 4.59
CA SER A 109 -11.78 -13.98 5.39
C SER A 109 -10.35 -13.91 4.84
N LEU A 110 -9.38 -14.34 5.65
CA LEU A 110 -7.99 -14.42 5.19
C LEU A 110 -7.84 -15.56 4.16
N VAL A 111 -7.10 -15.31 3.08
CA VAL A 111 -6.60 -16.38 2.22
C VAL A 111 -5.57 -17.18 3.04
N GLU A 112 -5.73 -18.51 3.01
CA GLU A 112 -5.02 -19.47 3.86
C GLU A 112 -3.51 -19.36 3.70
N ASP A 113 -3.05 -19.24 2.46
CA ASP A 113 -1.65 -19.13 2.11
C ASP A 113 -1.36 -17.73 1.60
N PHE A 114 -0.55 -16.96 2.34
CA PHE A 114 -0.26 -15.57 1.99
C PHE A 114 0.31 -15.41 0.56
N LYS A 115 1.09 -16.39 0.08
CA LYS A 115 1.63 -16.36 -1.29
C LYS A 115 0.52 -16.36 -2.35
N ASN A 116 -0.64 -16.96 -2.05
CA ASN A 116 -1.77 -17.10 -2.97
C ASN A 116 -2.53 -15.78 -3.16
N LEU A 117 -2.21 -14.73 -2.40
CA LEU A 117 -2.71 -13.38 -2.66
C LEU A 117 -2.09 -12.75 -3.92
N TRP A 118 -1.02 -13.32 -4.47
CA TRP A 118 -0.23 -12.70 -5.53
C TRP A 118 -0.20 -13.59 -6.78
N PRO A 119 -0.38 -13.05 -8.00
CA PRO A 119 -0.42 -13.83 -9.24
C PRO A 119 0.81 -14.72 -9.48
N VAL A 120 1.96 -14.37 -8.91
CA VAL A 120 3.20 -15.16 -8.99
C VAL A 120 3.08 -16.57 -8.39
N SER A 121 2.02 -16.85 -7.63
CA SER A 121 1.73 -18.23 -7.18
C SER A 121 1.07 -19.10 -8.26
N HIS A 122 0.78 -18.54 -9.44
CA HIS A 122 0.20 -19.22 -10.60
C HIS A 122 -1.03 -20.06 -10.24
N GLU A 123 -0.93 -21.39 -10.35
CA GLU A 123 -2.01 -22.37 -10.13
C GLU A 123 -2.72 -22.22 -8.77
N THR A 124 -2.03 -21.69 -7.75
CA THR A 124 -2.63 -21.49 -6.43
C THR A 124 -3.09 -20.06 -6.17
N TYR A 125 -3.01 -19.17 -7.16
CA TYR A 125 -3.46 -17.79 -7.02
C TYR A 125 -4.97 -17.75 -6.69
N ALA A 126 -5.32 -17.04 -5.62
CA ALA A 126 -6.69 -16.96 -5.14
C ALA A 126 -7.60 -16.10 -6.04
N GLY A 127 -7.02 -15.40 -7.03
CA GLY A 127 -7.72 -14.49 -7.92
C GLY A 127 -7.85 -13.08 -7.34
N GLU A 128 -8.14 -12.11 -8.22
CA GLU A 128 -8.22 -10.68 -7.84
C GLU A 128 -9.42 -10.38 -6.92
N ASN A 129 -10.50 -11.16 -7.08
CA ASN A 129 -11.75 -11.04 -6.34
C ASN A 129 -11.84 -12.02 -5.16
N ASN A 130 -10.70 -12.46 -4.64
CA ASN A 130 -10.66 -13.41 -3.54
C ASN A 130 -11.34 -12.86 -2.27
N LYS A 131 -11.61 -13.77 -1.34
CA LYS A 131 -12.30 -13.51 -0.07
C LYS A 131 -11.59 -12.53 0.89
N GLU A 132 -10.34 -12.15 0.62
CA GLU A 132 -9.58 -11.17 1.41
C GLU A 132 -9.65 -9.76 0.78
N THR A 133 -9.97 -9.60 -0.50
CA THR A 133 -10.07 -8.29 -1.16
C THR A 133 -11.34 -7.55 -0.74
N ILE A 134 -11.20 -6.34 -0.20
CA ILE A 134 -12.32 -5.44 0.14
C ILE A 134 -12.48 -4.35 -0.92
N PHE A 135 -11.35 -3.83 -1.42
CA PHE A 135 -11.33 -2.86 -2.51
C PHE A 135 -10.01 -2.93 -3.26
N ALA A 136 -10.10 -2.94 -4.60
CA ALA A 136 -8.95 -2.87 -5.49
C ALA A 136 -9.19 -1.88 -6.62
N ILE A 137 -8.11 -1.24 -7.07
CA ILE A 137 -8.10 -0.46 -8.31
C ILE A 137 -7.93 -1.45 -9.45
N LYS A 138 -8.88 -1.42 -10.38
CA LYS A 138 -8.91 -2.32 -11.53
C LYS A 138 -7.93 -1.86 -12.60
N TYR A 139 -7.15 -2.83 -13.10
CA TYR A 139 -6.29 -2.65 -14.26
C TYR A 139 -6.59 -3.71 -15.33
N THR A 140 -6.20 -3.44 -16.57
CA THR A 140 -6.32 -4.37 -17.69
C THR A 140 -5.14 -4.19 -18.64
N PHE A 141 -4.92 -5.16 -19.53
CA PHE A 141 -3.81 -5.16 -20.47
C PHE A 141 -4.04 -4.27 -21.71
N THR A 142 -5.19 -3.60 -21.82
CA THR A 142 -5.63 -2.85 -23.02
C THR A 142 -4.95 -1.50 -23.22
N SER A 143 -4.00 -1.12 -22.37
CA SER A 143 -3.25 0.11 -22.54
C SER A 143 -2.50 0.16 -23.87
N ASP A 144 -2.54 1.33 -24.53
CA ASP A 144 -1.89 1.57 -25.81
C ASP A 144 -1.26 2.98 -25.88
N TYR A 145 -0.71 3.33 -27.05
CA TYR A 145 -0.14 4.66 -27.32
C TYR A 145 -1.11 5.60 -28.04
N ASP A 146 -2.39 5.23 -28.12
CA ASP A 146 -3.47 5.98 -28.77
C ASP A 146 -4.44 6.61 -27.75
N GLY A 147 -4.03 6.65 -26.47
CA GLY A 147 -4.72 7.35 -25.38
C GLY A 147 -5.31 6.44 -24.31
N ASN A 148 -5.32 5.12 -24.50
CA ASN A 148 -5.84 4.19 -23.49
C ASN A 148 -4.81 3.93 -22.39
N THR A 149 -5.16 4.31 -21.16
CA THR A 149 -4.25 4.26 -19.99
C THR A 149 -4.82 3.35 -18.90
N ASP A 150 -5.15 2.10 -19.28
CA ASP A 150 -5.85 1.14 -18.41
C ASP A 150 -4.91 0.16 -17.71
N GLY A 151 -3.63 0.13 -18.09
CA GLY A 151 -2.64 -0.78 -17.53
C GLY A 151 -1.97 -0.29 -16.26
N ASN A 152 -1.48 -1.24 -15.48
CA ASN A 152 -0.75 -1.03 -14.25
C ASN A 152 0.74 -0.71 -14.54
N HIS A 153 1.01 0.52 -14.98
CA HIS A 153 2.34 0.92 -15.46
C HIS A 153 3.43 0.94 -14.38
N TRP A 154 3.10 0.95 -13.09
CA TRP A 154 4.14 1.02 -12.05
C TRP A 154 4.77 -0.35 -11.77
N MET A 155 4.11 -1.47 -12.11
CA MET A 155 4.68 -2.81 -11.93
C MET A 155 6.04 -2.95 -12.62
N VAL A 156 6.16 -2.45 -13.86
CA VAL A 156 7.43 -2.53 -14.61
C VAL A 156 8.54 -1.74 -13.92
N MET A 157 8.21 -0.71 -13.12
CA MET A 157 9.22 0.01 -12.35
C MET A 157 9.86 -0.88 -11.29
N PHE A 158 9.16 -1.85 -10.70
CA PHE A 158 9.70 -2.71 -9.64
C PHE A 158 10.22 -4.07 -10.10
N GLY A 159 9.98 -4.44 -11.36
CA GLY A 159 10.47 -5.70 -11.94
C GLY A 159 12.00 -5.82 -11.99
N ILE A 160 12.47 -7.06 -12.21
CA ILE A 160 13.90 -7.39 -12.29
C ILE A 160 14.57 -6.60 -13.42
N ARG A 161 15.69 -5.94 -13.10
CA ARG A 161 16.33 -4.99 -14.03
C ARG A 161 16.74 -5.63 -15.35
N GLU A 162 16.06 -5.25 -16.42
CA GLU A 162 16.39 -5.59 -17.82
C GLU A 162 16.63 -7.09 -18.08
N GLN A 163 16.08 -7.98 -17.25
CA GLN A 163 16.26 -9.42 -17.41
C GLN A 163 14.98 -10.15 -16.99
N THR A 164 14.47 -10.97 -17.90
CA THR A 164 13.40 -11.93 -17.61
C THR A 164 14.03 -13.19 -17.05
N ILE A 165 13.48 -13.69 -15.94
CA ILE A 165 13.88 -14.94 -15.29
C ILE A 165 12.61 -15.60 -14.76
N TYR A 166 12.12 -16.64 -15.44
CA TYR A 166 10.87 -17.31 -15.06
C TYR A 166 10.80 -17.59 -13.55
N PRO A 167 9.68 -17.27 -12.88
CA PRO A 167 8.42 -16.71 -13.41
C PRO A 167 8.37 -15.17 -13.54
N TYR A 168 9.49 -14.49 -13.31
CA TYR A 168 9.56 -13.04 -13.25
C TYR A 168 9.85 -12.42 -14.61
N GLY A 169 8.96 -11.53 -15.04
CA GLY A 169 9.21 -10.63 -16.17
C GLY A 169 10.24 -9.56 -15.82
N ASN A 170 10.84 -8.98 -16.87
CA ASN A 170 11.77 -7.86 -16.72
C ASN A 170 11.09 -6.55 -16.33
N GLY A 171 11.89 -5.60 -15.86
CA GLY A 171 11.49 -4.24 -15.51
C GLY A 171 12.68 -3.31 -15.31
N TRP A 172 12.46 -2.23 -14.57
CA TRP A 172 13.43 -1.12 -14.43
C TRP A 172 14.19 -1.10 -13.10
N GLY A 173 13.86 -1.98 -12.16
CA GLY A 173 14.55 -2.09 -10.87
C GLY A 173 14.45 -0.85 -9.98
N GLY A 174 13.47 0.02 -10.18
CA GLY A 174 13.22 1.30 -9.49
C GLY A 174 12.64 1.21 -8.07
N GLY A 175 12.77 0.08 -7.39
CA GLY A 175 12.23 -0.16 -6.04
C GLY A 175 13.08 -1.12 -5.24
N THR A 176 14.39 -0.93 -5.21
CA THR A 176 15.31 -1.87 -4.55
C THR A 176 14.93 -2.09 -3.09
N VAL A 177 14.86 -3.37 -2.70
CA VAL A 177 14.47 -3.74 -1.33
C VAL A 177 15.66 -3.55 -0.40
N ASN A 178 15.46 -2.72 0.63
CA ASN A 178 16.43 -2.55 1.71
C ASN A 178 16.59 -3.87 2.49
N PRO A 179 17.81 -4.41 2.68
CA PRO A 179 18.08 -5.60 3.48
C PRO A 179 17.50 -5.55 4.91
N LYS A 180 17.34 -4.36 5.50
CA LYS A 180 16.66 -4.16 6.79
C LYS A 180 15.25 -4.76 6.79
N LEU A 181 14.50 -4.64 5.70
CA LEU A 181 13.16 -5.24 5.59
C LEU A 181 13.24 -6.77 5.44
N TRP A 182 14.17 -7.28 4.63
CA TRP A 182 14.38 -8.73 4.52
C TRP A 182 14.71 -9.35 5.89
N ASN A 183 15.58 -8.69 6.65
CA ASN A 183 15.99 -9.13 7.99
C ASN A 183 14.92 -8.87 9.06
N ALA A 184 13.92 -8.03 8.78
CA ALA A 184 12.80 -7.79 9.67
C ALA A 184 11.82 -8.97 9.75
N PHE A 185 11.81 -9.85 8.75
CA PHE A 185 11.06 -11.10 8.75
C PHE A 185 11.86 -12.23 9.41
N ASN A 186 11.21 -12.98 10.29
CA ASN A 186 11.71 -14.27 10.75
C ASN A 186 11.79 -15.25 9.56
N ASP A 187 12.75 -16.19 9.58
CA ASP A 187 12.90 -17.16 8.49
C ASP A 187 11.72 -18.14 8.36
N ASN A 188 10.98 -18.36 9.44
CA ASN A 188 9.75 -19.15 9.46
C ASN A 188 8.49 -18.36 9.06
N ASP A 189 8.61 -17.05 8.81
CA ASP A 189 7.50 -16.24 8.33
C ASP A 189 7.33 -16.43 6.81
N THR A 190 6.23 -17.08 6.41
CA THR A 190 5.96 -17.41 5.01
C THR A 190 5.80 -16.19 4.11
N ARG A 191 5.56 -15.00 4.69
CA ARG A 191 5.44 -13.73 3.96
C ARG A 191 6.78 -13.23 3.41
N LYS A 192 7.91 -13.65 4.01
CA LYS A 192 9.25 -13.21 3.61
C LYS A 192 9.53 -13.49 2.13
N SER A 193 9.42 -14.75 1.74
CA SER A 193 9.66 -15.21 0.36
C SER A 193 8.49 -14.94 -0.57
N ALA A 194 7.29 -14.68 -0.05
CA ALA A 194 6.14 -14.24 -0.84
C ALA A 194 6.19 -12.75 -1.17
N SER A 195 6.86 -11.93 -0.35
CA SER A 195 6.93 -10.48 -0.52
C SER A 195 8.17 -10.01 -1.28
N ILE A 196 9.29 -10.72 -1.14
CA ILE A 196 10.60 -10.32 -1.65
C ILE A 196 11.19 -11.43 -2.52
N ILE A 197 11.65 -11.07 -3.72
CA ILE A 197 12.49 -11.90 -4.56
C ILE A 197 13.91 -11.84 -3.99
N SER A 198 14.52 -12.98 -3.69
CA SER A 198 15.94 -13.03 -3.35
C SER A 198 16.70 -13.76 -4.44
N ILE A 199 17.58 -13.02 -5.16
CA ILE A 199 18.38 -13.58 -6.25
C ILE A 199 19.15 -14.83 -5.78
N ALA A 200 19.78 -14.75 -4.59
CA ALA A 200 20.55 -15.85 -4.02
C ALA A 200 19.68 -17.01 -3.50
N LYS A 201 18.65 -16.72 -2.69
CA LYS A 201 17.84 -17.78 -2.05
C LYS A 201 16.97 -18.55 -3.05
N GLU A 202 16.59 -17.90 -4.15
CA GLU A 202 15.83 -18.53 -5.24
C GLU A 202 16.72 -19.04 -6.38
N ALA A 203 18.05 -18.96 -6.23
CA ALA A 203 19.04 -19.42 -7.22
C ALA A 203 18.79 -18.85 -8.63
N LEU A 204 18.40 -17.57 -8.72
CA LEU A 204 18.08 -16.92 -9.98
C LEU A 204 19.36 -16.58 -10.76
N PRO A 205 19.48 -16.94 -12.05
CA PRO A 205 20.65 -16.66 -12.88
C PRO A 205 20.69 -15.20 -13.36
N PHE A 206 20.59 -14.25 -12.43
CA PHE A 206 20.66 -12.83 -12.73
C PHE A 206 22.09 -12.45 -13.13
N THR A 207 22.26 -11.68 -14.21
CA THR A 207 23.57 -11.25 -14.74
C THR A 207 23.65 -9.74 -14.97
N ASN A 208 22.53 -9.02 -14.84
CA ASN A 208 22.46 -7.56 -15.02
C ASN A 208 22.73 -6.76 -13.73
N GLN A 209 23.47 -7.29 -12.76
CA GLN A 209 23.78 -6.56 -11.51
C GLN A 209 24.52 -5.24 -11.78
N SER A 210 25.39 -5.22 -12.80
CA SER A 210 26.14 -4.03 -13.21
C SER A 210 25.28 -2.96 -13.89
N LYS A 211 24.01 -3.26 -14.18
CA LYS A 211 23.03 -2.29 -14.71
C LYS A 211 22.07 -1.77 -13.64
N GLN A 212 22.07 -2.38 -12.46
CA GLN A 212 21.16 -2.01 -11.39
C GLN A 212 21.75 -0.88 -10.54
N ARG A 213 20.88 0.09 -10.22
CA ARG A 213 21.14 1.12 -9.22
C ARG A 213 20.70 0.61 -7.85
N GLU A 214 21.52 0.89 -6.84
CA GLU A 214 21.29 0.54 -5.44
C GLU A 214 21.04 -0.95 -5.21
N TYR A 215 21.64 -1.85 -6.02
CA TYR A 215 21.46 -3.30 -5.94
C TYR A 215 21.80 -3.86 -4.56
N THR A 216 20.88 -4.67 -4.01
CA THR A 216 21.00 -5.35 -2.70
C THR A 216 20.91 -6.87 -2.80
N GLY A 217 20.65 -7.43 -4.00
CA GLY A 217 20.30 -8.84 -4.17
C GLY A 217 18.82 -9.16 -3.97
N TYR A 218 18.00 -8.14 -3.71
CA TYR A 218 16.57 -8.28 -3.45
C TYR A 218 15.73 -7.41 -4.40
N TYR A 219 14.61 -7.95 -4.87
CA TYR A 219 13.58 -7.25 -5.65
C TYR A 219 12.21 -7.42 -5.00
N VAL A 220 11.26 -6.56 -5.32
CA VAL A 220 9.87 -6.68 -4.85
C VAL A 220 9.21 -7.85 -5.58
N LYS A 221 8.58 -8.78 -4.85
CA LYS A 221 7.85 -9.91 -5.47
C LYS A 221 6.38 -9.58 -5.71
N LYS A 222 5.75 -8.88 -4.77
CA LYS A 222 4.37 -8.41 -4.95
C LYS A 222 4.34 -7.42 -6.10
N TYR A 223 3.40 -7.57 -7.04
CA TYR A 223 3.26 -6.65 -8.17
C TYR A 223 4.49 -6.58 -9.07
N THR A 224 5.28 -7.67 -9.15
CA THR A 224 6.33 -7.81 -10.16
C THR A 224 5.70 -8.23 -11.49
N PRO A 225 6.21 -7.75 -12.65
CA PRO A 225 5.88 -8.33 -13.94
C PRO A 225 6.17 -9.83 -13.95
N LEU A 226 5.36 -10.59 -14.70
CA LEU A 226 5.50 -12.04 -14.83
C LEU A 226 5.84 -12.41 -16.28
N SER A 227 6.45 -13.59 -16.43
CA SER A 227 6.71 -14.20 -17.72
C SER A 227 6.26 -15.65 -17.76
N ASP A 228 6.00 -16.13 -18.98
CA ASP A 228 5.87 -17.56 -19.24
C ASP A 228 7.24 -18.27 -19.23
N LEU A 229 7.23 -19.58 -19.44
CA LEU A 229 8.43 -20.44 -19.47
C LEU A 229 9.39 -20.10 -20.62
N ASP A 230 8.88 -19.53 -21.71
CA ASP A 230 9.66 -19.10 -22.88
C ASP A 230 10.24 -17.69 -22.69
N GLY A 231 9.89 -17.02 -21.58
CA GLY A 231 10.35 -15.69 -21.25
C GLY A 231 9.53 -14.56 -21.88
N ASN A 232 8.36 -14.86 -22.45
CA ASN A 232 7.44 -13.84 -22.94
C ASN A 232 6.67 -13.22 -21.78
N SER A 233 6.36 -11.93 -21.90
CA SER A 233 5.59 -11.20 -20.89
C SER A 233 4.16 -11.71 -20.81
N GLU A 234 3.69 -12.05 -19.61
CA GLU A 234 2.29 -12.46 -19.38
C GLU A 234 1.30 -11.39 -19.86
N ALA A 235 1.59 -10.11 -19.65
CA ALA A 235 0.80 -9.00 -20.19
C ALA A 235 0.60 -9.06 -21.72
N VAL A 236 1.62 -9.48 -22.46
CA VAL A 236 1.55 -9.59 -23.93
C VAL A 236 0.79 -10.86 -24.31
N ASN A 237 0.97 -11.96 -23.57
CA ASN A 237 0.22 -13.20 -23.77
C ASN A 237 -1.29 -13.01 -23.57
N GLN A 238 -1.70 -12.08 -22.70
CA GLN A 238 -3.11 -11.68 -22.55
C GLN A 238 -3.64 -10.79 -23.69
N GLY A 239 -2.78 -10.33 -24.60
CA GLY A 239 -3.13 -9.44 -25.70
C GLY A 239 -2.76 -7.97 -25.50
N GLY A 240 -2.00 -7.64 -24.46
CA GLY A 240 -1.48 -6.29 -24.25
C GLY A 240 -0.43 -5.90 -25.29
N VAL A 241 -0.38 -4.61 -25.65
CA VAL A 241 0.50 -4.08 -26.71
C VAL A 241 1.98 -4.38 -26.43
N ASN A 242 2.40 -4.22 -25.18
CA ASN A 242 3.75 -4.56 -24.73
C ASN A 242 3.81 -4.65 -23.20
N PHE A 243 4.91 -5.19 -22.66
CA PHE A 243 5.12 -5.36 -21.22
C PHE A 243 5.22 -4.05 -20.42
N MET A 244 5.52 -2.91 -21.06
CA MET A 244 5.72 -1.63 -20.37
C MET A 244 4.41 -1.04 -19.87
N ILE A 245 3.37 -1.16 -20.68
CA ILE A 245 2.07 -0.52 -20.45
C ILE A 245 0.94 -1.52 -20.27
N GLY A 246 1.09 -2.77 -20.71
CA GLY A 246 0.03 -3.79 -20.67
C GLY A 246 -0.04 -4.60 -19.37
N GLN A 247 0.73 -4.26 -18.34
CA GLN A 247 0.61 -4.93 -17.03
C GLN A 247 -0.81 -4.76 -16.49
N TYR A 248 -1.39 -5.79 -15.89
CA TYR A 248 -2.84 -5.82 -15.65
C TYR A 248 -3.23 -6.25 -14.24
N GLN A 249 -2.27 -6.50 -13.35
CA GLN A 249 -2.62 -6.89 -11.98
C GLN A 249 -3.31 -5.73 -11.26
N ASP A 250 -4.49 -6.00 -10.70
CA ASP A 250 -5.19 -5.11 -9.79
C ASP A 250 -4.31 -4.63 -8.63
N TYR A 251 -4.43 -3.35 -8.25
CA TYR A 251 -3.85 -2.87 -7.00
C TYR A 251 -4.85 -3.02 -5.85
N VAL A 252 -4.59 -3.97 -4.94
CA VAL A 252 -5.42 -4.20 -3.76
C VAL A 252 -5.15 -3.08 -2.73
N SER A 253 -6.10 -2.16 -2.61
CA SER A 253 -5.97 -0.98 -1.74
C SER A 253 -6.46 -1.24 -0.31
N ILE A 254 -7.47 -2.12 -0.16
CA ILE A 254 -7.99 -2.54 1.14
C ILE A 254 -8.23 -4.05 1.11
N ARG A 255 -7.68 -4.75 2.09
CA ARG A 255 -7.90 -6.18 2.29
C ARG A 255 -8.17 -6.51 3.75
N TYR A 256 -8.75 -7.67 4.00
CA TYR A 256 -9.32 -8.06 5.28
C TYR A 256 -8.32 -8.03 6.45
N ALA A 257 -7.05 -8.39 6.22
CA ALA A 257 -6.03 -8.28 7.26
C ALA A 257 -5.84 -6.83 7.76
N ASP A 258 -6.08 -5.82 6.92
CA ASP A 258 -6.00 -4.41 7.34
C ASP A 258 -7.12 -4.08 8.32
N VAL A 259 -8.34 -4.56 8.05
CA VAL A 259 -9.50 -4.40 8.93
C VAL A 259 -9.27 -5.07 10.29
N LEU A 260 -8.78 -6.31 10.30
CA LEU A 260 -8.45 -7.04 11.53
C LEU A 260 -7.44 -6.27 12.39
N LEU A 261 -6.35 -5.79 11.77
CA LEU A 261 -5.28 -5.09 12.49
C LEU A 261 -5.71 -3.68 12.93
N MET A 262 -6.54 -2.98 12.16
CA MET A 262 -7.11 -1.69 12.56
C MET A 262 -8.11 -1.85 13.71
N ALA A 263 -8.98 -2.87 13.68
CA ALA A 263 -9.92 -3.14 14.77
C ALA A 263 -9.18 -3.51 16.07
N ALA A 264 -8.13 -4.32 15.96
CA ALA A 264 -7.24 -4.61 17.08
C ALA A 264 -6.57 -3.35 17.65
N GLU A 265 -6.09 -2.45 16.78
CA GLU A 265 -5.45 -1.20 17.19
C GLU A 265 -6.42 -0.22 17.86
N LEU A 266 -7.68 -0.17 17.39
CA LEU A 266 -8.74 0.62 18.01
C LEU A 266 -9.26 -0.01 19.32
N GLY A 267 -8.75 -1.17 19.74
CA GLY A 267 -9.09 -1.78 21.02
C GLY A 267 -10.38 -2.58 20.98
N SER A 268 -10.65 -3.28 19.88
CA SER A 268 -11.66 -4.33 19.83
C SER A 268 -11.54 -5.27 21.04
N PRO A 269 -12.67 -5.73 21.64
CA PRO A 269 -12.65 -6.83 22.61
C PRO A 269 -12.02 -8.12 22.07
N SER A 270 -12.02 -8.29 20.74
CA SER A 270 -11.42 -9.42 20.02
C SER A 270 -10.01 -9.13 19.49
N ALA A 271 -9.36 -8.06 19.95
CA ALA A 271 -8.08 -7.59 19.41
C ALA A 271 -6.98 -8.67 19.38
N GLN A 272 -6.87 -9.49 20.42
CA GLN A 272 -5.88 -10.59 20.45
C GLN A 272 -6.19 -11.63 19.38
N THR A 273 -7.47 -12.00 19.18
CA THR A 273 -7.88 -12.95 18.15
C THR A 273 -7.56 -12.44 16.76
N TYR A 274 -7.93 -11.19 16.44
CA TYR A 274 -7.68 -10.60 15.12
C TYR A 274 -6.20 -10.47 14.80
N PHE A 275 -5.40 -10.07 15.79
CA PHE A 275 -3.95 -10.05 15.68
C PHE A 275 -3.35 -11.45 15.47
N ASP A 276 -3.81 -12.42 16.26
CA ASP A 276 -3.36 -13.80 16.18
C ASP A 276 -3.74 -14.47 14.85
N ASP A 277 -4.89 -14.16 14.27
CA ASP A 277 -5.35 -14.78 13.02
C ASP A 277 -4.43 -14.42 11.84
N VAL A 278 -4.03 -13.15 11.72
CA VAL A 278 -3.05 -12.70 10.72
C VAL A 278 -1.71 -13.42 10.93
N ARG A 279 -1.27 -13.57 12.18
CA ARG A 279 -0.01 -14.23 12.53
C ARG A 279 -0.04 -15.73 12.32
N LYS A 280 -1.12 -16.42 12.70
CA LYS A 280 -1.30 -17.86 12.48
C LYS A 280 -1.22 -18.17 10.99
N ARG A 281 -1.85 -17.34 10.15
CA ARG A 281 -1.75 -17.46 8.68
C ARG A 281 -0.29 -17.31 8.22
N ALA A 282 0.44 -16.33 8.74
CA ALA A 282 1.82 -16.06 8.34
C ALA A 282 2.82 -17.15 8.77
N TYR A 283 2.71 -17.67 10.00
CA TYR A 283 3.69 -18.58 10.59
C TYR A 283 3.27 -20.06 10.52
N LYS A 284 2.00 -20.37 10.24
CA LYS A 284 1.46 -21.73 10.17
C LYS A 284 1.85 -22.56 11.40
N ALA A 285 2.46 -23.73 11.20
CA ALA A 285 2.92 -24.61 12.28
C ALA A 285 3.99 -23.98 13.20
N ASN A 286 4.67 -22.91 12.76
CA ASN A 286 5.66 -22.19 13.56
C ASN A 286 5.06 -21.03 14.38
N TYR A 287 3.73 -20.89 14.39
CA TYR A 287 3.06 -19.82 15.11
C TYR A 287 3.33 -19.92 16.62
N THR A 288 3.70 -18.79 17.21
CA THR A 288 3.75 -18.59 18.66
C THR A 288 3.03 -17.29 18.98
N SER A 289 2.12 -17.35 19.96
CA SER A 289 1.35 -16.17 20.38
C SER A 289 2.25 -15.12 21.04
N VAL A 290 1.91 -13.86 20.81
CA VAL A 290 2.52 -12.70 21.43
C VAL A 290 1.38 -11.75 21.80
N PRO A 291 1.44 -11.09 22.97
CA PRO A 291 0.37 -10.19 23.40
C PRO A 291 0.15 -9.06 22.40
N VAL A 292 -1.12 -8.74 22.15
CA VAL A 292 -1.50 -7.56 21.38
C VAL A 292 -0.98 -6.30 22.09
N SER A 293 -0.29 -5.46 21.33
CA SER A 293 0.17 -4.15 21.78
C SER A 293 0.30 -3.24 20.56
N LYS A 294 0.30 -1.92 20.77
CA LYS A 294 0.53 -0.95 19.69
C LYS A 294 1.82 -1.27 18.92
N SER A 295 2.91 -1.57 19.63
CA SER A 295 4.19 -1.93 19.00
C SER A 295 4.11 -3.21 18.16
N ASN A 296 3.44 -4.24 18.67
CA ASN A 296 3.30 -5.52 17.97
C ASN A 296 2.37 -5.40 16.76
N ILE A 297 1.29 -4.62 16.84
CA ILE A 297 0.41 -4.36 15.68
C ILE A 297 1.18 -3.60 14.60
N ILE A 298 1.88 -2.52 14.93
CA ILE A 298 2.65 -1.74 13.96
C ILE A 298 3.77 -2.58 13.32
N LYS A 299 4.37 -3.49 14.08
CA LYS A 299 5.32 -4.47 13.54
C LYS A 299 4.64 -5.45 12.59
N GLU A 300 3.49 -5.98 12.96
CA GLU A 300 2.74 -6.92 12.12
C GLU A 300 2.29 -6.25 10.82
N ARG A 301 1.79 -5.02 10.87
CA ARG A 301 1.46 -4.20 9.69
C ARG A 301 2.66 -4.01 8.76
N GLN A 302 3.87 -3.82 9.30
CA GLN A 302 5.10 -3.72 8.50
C GLN A 302 5.35 -4.97 7.65
N LEU A 303 5.14 -6.15 8.23
CA LEU A 303 5.43 -7.44 7.60
C LEU A 303 4.30 -7.83 6.65
N GLU A 304 3.06 -7.66 7.11
CA GLU A 304 1.84 -8.01 6.38
C GLU A 304 1.69 -7.17 5.11
N PHE A 305 1.85 -5.85 5.22
CA PHE A 305 1.64 -4.89 4.13
C PHE A 305 2.94 -4.40 3.46
N ALA A 306 4.02 -5.17 3.57
CA ALA A 306 5.25 -4.87 2.85
C ALA A 306 4.96 -4.65 1.36
N PHE A 307 5.37 -3.49 0.82
CA PHE A 307 5.15 -3.06 -0.58
C PHE A 307 3.69 -2.77 -0.98
N GLU A 308 2.78 -2.60 -0.03
CA GLU A 308 1.37 -2.25 -0.29
C GLU A 308 1.06 -0.79 0.09
N GLY A 309 2.08 0.09 0.12
CA GLY A 309 1.89 1.53 0.34
C GLY A 309 1.53 1.98 1.76
N MET A 310 1.58 1.09 2.77
CA MET A 310 1.11 1.42 4.13
C MET A 310 2.19 1.95 5.08
N ARG A 311 3.41 1.41 5.02
CA ARG A 311 4.43 1.58 6.08
C ARG A 311 4.78 3.04 6.37
N TYR A 312 4.88 3.88 5.35
CA TYR A 312 5.23 5.29 5.52
C TYR A 312 4.19 6.03 6.37
N TRP A 313 2.91 5.83 6.06
CA TRP A 313 1.79 6.44 6.78
C TRP A 313 1.61 5.87 8.18
N ASP A 314 1.85 4.56 8.34
CA ASP A 314 1.84 3.91 9.65
C ASP A 314 2.90 4.49 10.59
N LEU A 315 4.08 4.80 10.06
CA LEU A 315 5.16 5.44 10.81
C LEU A 315 4.81 6.89 11.17
N LEU A 316 4.36 7.70 10.21
CA LEU A 316 4.05 9.11 10.46
C LEU A 316 2.98 9.30 11.53
N ARG A 317 1.95 8.45 11.55
CA ARG A 317 0.90 8.51 12.58
C ARG A 317 1.34 8.00 13.96
N GLN A 318 2.57 7.47 14.10
CA GLN A 318 3.19 7.22 15.41
C GLN A 318 3.92 8.46 15.96
N GLY A 319 4.09 9.51 15.14
CA GLY A 319 4.91 10.69 15.44
C GLY A 319 6.00 10.88 14.40
N VAL A 320 6.28 12.13 14.05
CA VAL A 320 7.27 12.49 13.02
C VAL A 320 8.68 12.02 13.39
N ASP A 321 9.06 12.13 14.67
CA ASP A 321 10.37 11.65 15.15
C ASP A 321 10.50 10.12 15.05
N VAL A 322 9.43 9.40 15.41
CA VAL A 322 9.37 7.93 15.27
C VAL A 322 9.51 7.53 13.80
N ALA A 323 8.87 8.26 12.90
CA ALA A 323 9.00 8.03 11.47
C ALA A 323 10.42 8.32 10.97
N ALA A 324 11.00 9.46 11.37
CA ALA A 324 12.35 9.85 11.01
C ALA A 324 13.39 8.83 11.47
N GLU A 325 13.30 8.35 12.71
CA GLU A 325 14.19 7.32 13.26
C GLU A 325 14.04 5.99 12.50
N ALA A 326 12.81 5.56 12.22
CA ALA A 326 12.56 4.31 11.52
C ALA A 326 13.03 4.32 10.06
N ILE A 327 12.92 5.47 9.38
CA ILE A 327 13.29 5.70 7.97
C ILE A 327 14.80 5.92 7.81
N ALA A 328 15.44 6.55 8.81
CA ALA A 328 16.88 6.79 8.77
C ALA A 328 17.65 5.48 8.56
N GLU A 329 18.63 5.52 7.67
CA GLU A 329 19.37 4.34 7.25
C GLU A 329 20.77 4.70 6.79
N ASN A 330 21.71 3.80 7.04
CA ASN A 330 23.02 3.81 6.43
C ASN A 330 23.35 2.40 5.94
N VAL A 331 23.33 2.20 4.63
CA VAL A 331 23.45 0.87 4.02
C VAL A 331 24.41 0.88 2.84
N VAL A 332 25.22 -0.17 2.73
CA VAL A 332 26.07 -0.39 1.56
C VAL A 332 25.26 -1.15 0.50
N VAL A 333 25.18 -0.54 -0.68
CA VAL A 333 24.50 -1.08 -1.86
C VAL A 333 25.48 -1.12 -3.04
N LYS A 334 25.10 -1.72 -4.17
CA LYS A 334 25.91 -1.67 -5.40
C LYS A 334 25.26 -0.78 -6.46
N ASN A 335 25.97 0.24 -6.92
CA ASN A 335 25.59 1.04 -8.09
C ASN A 335 26.45 0.60 -9.27
N GLY A 336 25.83 -0.07 -10.24
CA GLY A 336 26.55 -0.60 -11.40
C GLY A 336 27.68 -1.56 -11.01
N GLY A 337 27.45 -2.39 -9.98
CA GLY A 337 28.44 -3.33 -9.45
C GLY A 337 29.44 -2.75 -8.43
N VAL A 338 29.49 -1.43 -8.26
CA VAL A 338 30.41 -0.75 -7.33
C VAL A 338 29.74 -0.52 -5.98
N ASN A 339 30.39 -0.94 -4.89
CA ASN A 339 29.91 -0.66 -3.54
C ASN A 339 29.77 0.85 -3.33
N THR A 340 28.60 1.29 -2.90
CA THR A 340 28.26 2.68 -2.60
C THR A 340 27.59 2.75 -1.25
N ASN A 341 28.02 3.69 -0.41
CA ASN A 341 27.33 3.97 0.83
C ASN A 341 26.10 4.84 0.57
N LYS A 342 24.91 4.35 0.93
CA LYS A 342 23.65 5.07 0.81
C LYS A 342 23.18 5.50 2.19
N VAL A 343 23.05 6.81 2.38
CA VAL A 343 22.51 7.40 3.61
C VAL A 343 21.12 7.96 3.32
N ILE A 344 20.15 7.55 4.13
CA ILE A 344 18.80 8.13 4.18
C ILE A 344 18.72 8.90 5.49
N SER A 345 18.58 10.22 5.41
CA SER A 345 18.50 11.08 6.59
C SER A 345 17.06 11.23 7.08
N GLY A 346 16.85 11.01 8.38
CA GLY A 346 15.57 11.32 9.04
C GLY A 346 15.34 12.82 9.23
N ALA A 347 16.39 13.65 9.17
CA ALA A 347 16.27 15.10 9.43
C ALA A 347 15.26 15.77 8.49
N LYS A 348 15.27 15.39 7.20
CA LYS A 348 14.32 15.96 6.23
C LYS A 348 12.87 15.57 6.53
N VAL A 349 12.64 14.36 7.06
CA VAL A 349 11.31 13.94 7.51
C VAL A 349 10.81 14.83 8.65
N ILE A 350 11.68 15.22 9.58
CA ILE A 350 11.34 16.15 10.67
C ILE A 350 11.05 17.55 10.11
N GLU A 351 11.97 18.09 9.31
CA GLU A 351 11.85 19.44 8.73
C GLU A 351 10.56 19.63 7.93
N THR A 352 10.18 18.63 7.12
CA THR A 352 8.99 18.69 6.27
C THR A 352 7.75 18.08 6.93
N LYS A 353 7.86 17.63 8.20
CA LYS A 353 6.83 16.87 8.91
C LYS A 353 6.38 15.60 8.17
N GLY A 354 7.24 15.05 7.31
CA GLY A 354 6.93 13.93 6.44
C GLY A 354 6.00 14.27 5.26
N LEU A 355 5.75 15.55 5.02
CA LEU A 355 4.97 16.00 3.86
C LEU A 355 5.87 16.08 2.62
N GLN A 356 5.25 15.89 1.45
CA GLN A 356 5.87 16.12 0.15
C GLN A 356 5.82 17.61 -0.22
N GLN A 357 6.73 17.98 -1.13
CA GLN A 357 6.74 19.30 -1.71
C GLN A 357 5.46 19.54 -2.51
N ILE A 358 4.80 20.67 -2.28
CA ILE A 358 3.72 21.12 -3.18
C ILE A 358 4.37 21.46 -4.53
N PRO A 359 3.87 20.95 -5.67
CA PRO A 359 4.52 21.18 -6.96
C PRO A 359 4.66 22.68 -7.27
N TYR A 360 5.88 23.14 -7.55
CA TYR A 360 6.14 24.56 -7.85
C TYR A 360 5.31 25.07 -9.03
N THR A 361 5.06 24.22 -10.02
CA THR A 361 4.20 24.55 -11.17
C THR A 361 2.79 24.93 -10.73
N GLN A 362 2.22 24.25 -9.72
CA GLN A 362 0.90 24.57 -9.18
C GLN A 362 0.92 25.89 -8.38
N ILE A 363 2.00 26.16 -7.63
CA ILE A 363 2.19 27.45 -6.96
C ILE A 363 2.23 28.59 -7.99
N THR A 364 3.01 28.44 -9.06
CA THR A 364 3.11 29.41 -10.15
C THR A 364 1.76 29.60 -10.86
N LEU A 365 1.08 28.52 -11.24
CA LEU A 365 -0.22 28.58 -11.93
C LEU A 365 -1.31 29.25 -11.06
N SER A 366 -1.25 29.08 -9.74
CA SER A 366 -2.16 29.73 -8.80
C SER A 366 -1.83 31.20 -8.52
N ASN A 367 -0.85 31.78 -9.23
CA ASN A 367 -0.28 33.10 -8.97
C ASN A 367 0.15 33.28 -7.50
N GLY A 368 0.71 32.24 -6.91
CA GLY A 368 1.14 32.22 -5.52
C GLY A 368 0.01 32.13 -4.50
N THR A 369 -1.23 31.82 -4.89
CA THR A 369 -2.32 31.51 -3.96
C THR A 369 -1.98 30.27 -3.12
N LEU A 370 -1.43 29.23 -3.75
CA LEU A 370 -0.86 28.09 -3.04
C LEU A 370 0.50 28.49 -2.45
N LYS A 371 0.73 28.11 -1.19
CA LYS A 371 1.97 28.33 -0.46
C LYS A 371 2.63 26.99 -0.15
N GLN A 372 3.96 26.99 -0.16
CA GLN A 372 4.74 25.82 0.19
C GLN A 372 4.59 25.49 1.68
N ASN A 373 4.72 24.20 2.03
CA ASN A 373 4.80 23.75 3.40
C ASN A 373 6.14 24.15 4.04
N ALA A 374 6.14 24.34 5.36
CA ALA A 374 7.39 24.56 6.10
C ALA A 374 8.39 23.42 5.84
N GLY A 375 9.67 23.78 5.66
CA GLY A 375 10.74 22.84 5.38
C GLY A 375 10.99 22.55 3.89
N TRP A 376 10.19 23.09 2.96
CA TRP A 376 10.31 22.88 1.51
C TRP A 376 10.65 24.12 0.69
#